data_AF-A0A1M6KTS2-F1
#
_entry.id   AF-A0A1M6KTS2-F1
#
_cell.length_a   1.000
_cell.length_b   1.000
_cell.length_c   1.000
_cell.angle_alpha   90.00
_cell.angle_beta   90.00
_cell.angle_gamma   90.00
#
_symmetry.space_group_name_H-M   'P 1'
#
loop_
_entity.id
_entity.type
_entity.pdbx_description
1 polymer ?
#
loop_
_entity_poly.entity_id
_entity_poly.type
_entity_poly.pdbx_seq_one_letter_code
_entity_poly.pdbx_strand_id
1 'polypeptide(L)'
;MFRKIAGTEFGSRFYSVKMDLFYYFFHLGIEIARWKGIIALIRTHYFTTVDSGNKLRRDIREKCTIHRMIDFNEVKVFASAKGQHNMITFLQKGKDEEAAAYRSVVKKSDNTDREKLRSIMHGWRKDVVHAFKRQGDLFDRYGHISS
;
A
#
# COMPACT_ATOMS: atom_id res chain seq x y z
N MET A 1 12.24 -12.40 -15.80
CA MET A 1 11.68 -11.03 -15.78
C MET A 1 12.31 -10.17 -14.69
N PHE A 2 12.19 -10.54 -13.42
CA PHE A 2 12.72 -9.77 -12.27
C PHE A 2 14.22 -9.39 -12.37
N ARG A 3 15.11 -10.34 -12.69
CA ARG A 3 16.55 -10.06 -12.88
C ARG A 3 16.84 -9.08 -14.03
N LYS A 4 16.03 -9.10 -15.09
CA LYS A 4 16.18 -8.16 -16.21
C LYS A 4 15.89 -6.73 -15.75
N ILE A 5 14.83 -6.55 -14.94
CA ILE A 5 14.49 -5.25 -14.36
C ILE A 5 15.59 -4.82 -13.39
N ALA A 6 16.02 -5.69 -12.47
CA ALA A 6 17.06 -5.37 -11.48
C ALA A 6 18.40 -4.93 -12.12
N GLY A 7 18.69 -5.37 -13.35
CA GLY A 7 19.87 -4.95 -14.10
C GLY A 7 19.74 -3.60 -14.84
N THR A 8 18.58 -2.95 -14.84
CA THR A 8 18.42 -1.60 -15.39
C THR A 8 18.81 -0.53 -14.36
N GLU A 9 19.03 0.70 -14.81
CA GLU A 9 19.28 1.85 -13.93
C GLU A 9 18.12 2.08 -12.94
N PHE A 10 16.87 1.95 -13.41
CA PHE A 10 15.69 2.02 -12.56
C PHE A 10 15.66 0.89 -11.53
N GLY A 11 15.90 -0.36 -11.97
CA GLY A 11 15.84 -1.51 -11.09
C GLY A 11 16.90 -1.47 -10.00
N SER A 12 18.14 -1.13 -10.35
CA SER A 12 19.26 -1.12 -9.41
C SER A 12 19.06 -0.15 -8.24
N ARG A 13 18.41 1.00 -8.47
CA ARG A 13 18.07 1.99 -7.44
C ARG A 13 17.15 1.39 -6.37
N PHE A 14 16.12 0.67 -6.80
CA PHE A 14 15.06 0.18 -5.92
C PHE A 14 15.21 -1.29 -5.49
N TYR A 15 16.15 -2.02 -6.08
CA TYR A 15 16.38 -3.43 -5.77
C TYR A 15 16.72 -3.67 -4.29
N SER A 16 16.06 -4.63 -3.65
CA SER A 16 16.50 -5.19 -2.37
C SER A 16 16.42 -6.72 -2.40
N VAL A 17 17.28 -7.38 -1.62
CA VAL A 17 17.28 -8.84 -1.52
C VAL A 17 15.92 -9.27 -0.93
N LYS A 18 15.24 -10.23 -1.59
CA LYS A 18 13.89 -10.72 -1.24
C LYS A 18 12.76 -9.67 -1.37
N MET A 19 12.95 -8.60 -2.14
CA MET A 19 11.82 -7.72 -2.48
C MET A 19 10.77 -8.45 -3.33
N ASP A 20 9.53 -7.97 -3.22
CA ASP A 20 8.49 -8.32 -4.16
C ASP A 20 8.70 -7.52 -5.47
N LEU A 21 8.59 -8.19 -6.63
CA LEU A 21 8.56 -7.57 -7.96
C LEU A 21 7.58 -6.39 -8.00
N PHE A 22 6.46 -6.49 -7.30
CA PHE A 22 5.41 -5.49 -7.35
C PHE A 22 5.80 -4.13 -6.75
N TYR A 23 6.86 -4.06 -5.95
CA TYR A 23 7.34 -2.78 -5.42
C TYR A 23 7.86 -1.86 -6.53
N TYR A 24 8.34 -2.42 -7.64
CA TYR A 24 8.73 -1.61 -8.80
C TYR A 24 7.56 -0.81 -9.39
N PHE A 25 6.32 -1.31 -9.34
CA PHE A 25 5.18 -0.55 -9.86
C PHE A 25 4.82 0.64 -8.97
N PHE A 26 5.02 0.54 -7.66
CA PHE A 26 4.90 1.70 -6.79
C PHE A 26 5.98 2.73 -7.13
N HIS A 27 7.24 2.33 -7.17
CA HIS A 27 8.35 3.23 -7.51
C HIS A 27 8.15 3.91 -8.87
N LEU A 28 7.77 3.13 -9.89
CA LEU A 28 7.49 3.66 -11.23
C LEU A 28 6.32 4.64 -11.20
N GLY A 29 5.23 4.31 -10.50
CA GLY A 29 4.09 5.21 -10.32
C GLY A 29 4.49 6.53 -9.67
N ILE A 30 5.37 6.49 -8.66
CA ILE A 30 5.90 7.68 -7.98
C ILE A 30 6.76 8.50 -8.94
N GLU A 31 7.59 7.88 -9.79
CA GLU A 31 8.42 8.59 -10.75
C GLU A 31 7.60 9.30 -11.83
N ILE A 32 6.65 8.60 -12.45
CA ILE A 32 5.91 9.12 -13.59
C ILE A 32 4.75 10.06 -13.21
N ALA A 33 4.22 9.96 -11.98
CA ALA A 33 3.14 10.83 -11.55
C ALA A 33 3.60 12.31 -11.52
N ARG A 34 2.71 13.21 -11.92
CA ARG A 34 2.90 14.66 -11.71
C ARG A 34 2.76 15.03 -10.22
N TRP A 35 3.24 16.20 -9.82
CA TRP A 35 2.97 16.74 -8.49
C TRP A 35 1.46 16.76 -8.20
N LYS A 36 1.05 16.35 -6.99
CA LYS A 36 -0.35 16.11 -6.58
C LYS A 36 -1.10 15.06 -7.42
N GLY A 37 -0.41 14.27 -8.26
CA GLY A 37 -1.01 13.15 -8.97
C GLY A 37 -1.33 11.98 -8.02
N ILE A 38 -2.44 11.29 -8.27
CA ILE A 38 -2.88 10.13 -7.48
C ILE A 38 -2.31 8.83 -8.07
N ILE A 39 -1.83 7.96 -7.19
CA ILE A 39 -1.36 6.61 -7.50
C ILE A 39 -2.21 5.66 -6.66
N ALA A 40 -2.96 4.76 -7.31
CA ALA A 40 -3.81 3.78 -6.63
C ALA A 40 -3.47 2.37 -7.11
N LEU A 41 -3.10 1.50 -6.18
CA LEU A 41 -2.69 0.12 -6.47
C LEU A 41 -3.33 -0.84 -5.48
N ILE A 42 -3.75 -2.01 -5.96
CA ILE A 42 -4.15 -3.15 -5.13
C ILE A 42 -3.04 -4.19 -5.09
N ARG A 43 -2.46 -4.40 -3.90
CA ARG A 43 -1.29 -5.29 -3.69
C ARG A 43 -1.39 -5.94 -2.30
N THR A 44 -0.50 -6.88 -2.00
CA THR A 44 -0.41 -7.42 -0.63
C THR A 44 0.01 -6.33 0.36
N HIS A 45 -0.50 -6.38 1.60
CA HIS A 45 -0.13 -5.38 2.61
C HIS A 45 1.32 -5.51 3.12
N TYR A 46 2.05 -6.58 2.78
CA TYR A 46 3.36 -6.90 3.38
C TYR A 46 4.37 -5.77 3.35
N PHE A 47 4.34 -4.90 2.32
CA PHE A 47 5.27 -3.78 2.22
C PHE A 47 5.20 -2.80 3.40
N THR A 48 4.13 -2.82 4.22
CA THR A 48 4.00 -1.96 5.40
C THR A 48 4.95 -2.35 6.52
N THR A 49 5.39 -3.62 6.60
CA THR A 49 6.15 -4.15 7.74
C THR A 49 7.36 -5.00 7.36
N VAL A 50 7.37 -5.70 6.22
CA VAL A 50 8.50 -6.59 5.91
C VAL A 50 9.77 -5.81 5.58
N ASP A 51 10.94 -6.29 6.02
CA ASP A 51 12.22 -5.59 5.83
C ASP A 51 12.54 -5.29 4.37
N SER A 52 12.21 -6.22 3.45
CA SER A 52 12.47 -6.03 2.01
C SER A 52 11.66 -4.88 1.39
N GLY A 53 10.62 -4.40 2.07
CA GLY A 53 9.82 -3.23 1.69
C GLY A 53 10.40 -1.89 2.17
N ASN A 54 11.53 -1.88 2.89
CA ASN A 54 12.10 -0.66 3.47
C ASN A 54 12.37 0.46 2.44
N LYS A 55 12.93 0.12 1.27
CA LYS A 55 13.20 1.07 0.19
C LYS A 55 11.90 1.69 -0.33
N LEU A 56 10.84 0.89 -0.45
CA LEU A 56 9.52 1.37 -0.86
C LEU A 56 8.92 2.28 0.20
N ARG A 57 8.93 1.89 1.47
CA ARG A 57 8.42 2.73 2.57
C ARG A 57 9.15 4.07 2.65
N ARG A 58 10.47 4.06 2.49
CA ARG A 58 11.28 5.30 2.43
C ARG A 58 10.86 6.18 1.25
N ASP A 59 10.74 5.61 0.05
CA ASP A 59 10.36 6.36 -1.15
C ASP A 59 8.96 6.99 -1.01
N ILE A 60 8.02 6.24 -0.42
CA ILE A 60 6.68 6.77 -0.09
C ILE A 60 6.78 7.90 0.95
N ARG A 61 7.52 7.71 2.05
CA ARG A 61 7.68 8.71 3.12
C ARG A 61 8.29 10.02 2.61
N GLU A 62 9.26 9.93 1.72
CA GLU A 62 10.01 11.09 1.22
C GLU A 62 9.26 11.83 0.11
N LYS A 63 8.50 11.12 -0.74
CA LYS A 63 7.97 11.69 -1.98
C LYS A 63 6.45 11.74 -2.06
N CYS A 64 5.73 11.10 -1.14
CA CYS A 64 4.28 10.93 -1.24
C CYS A 64 3.54 11.23 0.05
N THR A 65 2.24 11.44 -0.13
CA THR A 65 1.24 11.46 0.93
C THR A 65 0.36 10.22 0.84
N ILE A 66 0.24 9.45 1.93
CA ILE A 66 -0.71 8.33 1.98
C ILE A 66 -2.08 8.91 2.34
N HIS A 67 -3.03 8.83 1.42
CA HIS A 67 -4.41 9.26 1.68
C HIS A 67 -5.20 8.18 2.39
N ARG A 68 -5.18 6.97 1.82
CA ARG A 68 -6.01 5.87 2.31
C ARG A 68 -5.38 4.52 2.05
N MET A 69 -5.50 3.63 3.02
CA MET A 69 -5.19 2.20 2.91
C MET A 69 -6.43 1.41 3.31
N ILE A 70 -6.87 0.50 2.45
CA ILE A 70 -8.01 -0.40 2.70
C ILE A 70 -7.48 -1.81 2.69
N ASP A 71 -7.25 -2.38 3.87
CA ASP A 71 -6.73 -3.72 4.09
C ASP A 71 -7.89 -4.72 4.18
N PHE A 72 -7.99 -5.58 3.19
CA PHE A 72 -9.01 -6.61 3.12
C PHE A 72 -8.72 -7.78 4.06
N ASN A 73 -7.53 -7.85 4.65
CA ASN A 73 -7.11 -8.88 5.58
C ASN A 73 -7.36 -10.29 4.99
N GLU A 74 -8.30 -11.05 5.55
CA GLU A 74 -8.64 -12.41 5.12
C GLU A 74 -9.71 -12.46 3.99
N VAL A 75 -10.25 -11.32 3.56
CA VAL A 75 -11.24 -11.26 2.48
C VAL A 75 -10.57 -11.49 1.13
N LYS A 76 -11.05 -12.51 0.40
CA LYS A 76 -10.52 -12.88 -0.92
C LYS A 76 -11.04 -11.96 -2.02
N VAL A 77 -10.30 -10.91 -2.33
CA VAL A 77 -10.64 -9.97 -3.43
C VAL A 77 -10.56 -10.65 -4.81
N PHE A 78 -9.60 -11.56 -4.99
CA PHE A 78 -9.42 -12.32 -6.22
C PHE A 78 -9.68 -13.80 -5.95
N ALA A 79 -10.84 -14.31 -6.38
CA ALA A 79 -11.29 -15.67 -6.06
C ALA A 79 -10.29 -16.78 -6.47
N SER A 80 -9.55 -16.56 -7.55
CA SER A 80 -8.55 -17.51 -8.08
C SER A 80 -7.17 -17.41 -7.41
N ALA A 81 -6.87 -16.34 -6.65
CA ALA A 81 -5.57 -16.11 -6.04
C ALA A 81 -5.61 -16.42 -4.53
N LYS A 82 -5.40 -17.69 -4.18
CA LYS A 82 -5.37 -18.15 -2.78
C LYS A 82 -4.16 -17.59 -2.02
N GLY A 83 -4.33 -17.28 -0.74
CA GLY A 83 -3.25 -16.89 0.17
C GLY A 83 -2.73 -15.45 0.02
N GLN A 84 -3.53 -14.53 -0.53
CA GLN A 84 -3.15 -13.14 -0.71
C GLN A 84 -3.95 -12.23 0.24
N HIS A 85 -3.27 -11.52 1.14
CA HIS A 85 -3.86 -10.46 1.97
C HIS A 85 -3.76 -9.13 1.25
N ASN A 86 -4.79 -8.83 0.46
CA ASN A 86 -4.80 -7.66 -0.42
C ASN A 86 -5.13 -6.37 0.34
N MET A 87 -4.55 -5.29 -0.12
CA MET A 87 -4.78 -3.93 0.35
C MET A 87 -4.79 -2.99 -0.85
N ILE A 88 -5.78 -2.10 -0.90
CA ILE A 88 -5.74 -0.96 -1.82
C ILE A 88 -5.00 0.18 -1.11
N THR A 89 -4.01 0.74 -1.78
CA THR A 89 -3.23 1.89 -1.29
C THR A 89 -3.43 3.06 -2.23
N PHE A 90 -3.87 4.20 -1.68
CA PHE A 90 -4.00 5.46 -2.37
C PHE A 90 -2.89 6.41 -1.90
N LEU A 91 -1.99 6.74 -2.81
CA LEU A 91 -0.92 7.71 -2.61
C LEU A 91 -1.19 8.95 -3.45
N GLN A 92 -0.69 10.08 -3.00
CA GLN A 92 -0.54 11.29 -3.80
C GLN A 92 0.93 11.68 -3.86
N LYS A 93 1.44 11.99 -5.05
CA LYS A 93 2.80 12.52 -5.16
C LYS A 93 2.89 13.91 -4.53
N GLY A 94 3.88 14.07 -3.67
CA GLY A 94 4.10 15.24 -2.84
C GLY A 94 3.93 14.90 -1.36
N LYS A 95 4.95 15.22 -0.58
CA LYS A 95 4.99 15.00 0.86
C LYS A 95 4.22 16.12 1.56
N ASP A 96 3.29 15.73 2.42
CA ASP A 96 2.57 16.58 3.35
C ASP A 96 2.61 15.86 4.71
N GLU A 97 3.28 16.46 5.70
CA GLU A 97 3.45 15.87 7.03
C GLU A 97 2.22 16.04 7.92
N GLU A 98 1.37 17.02 7.62
CA GLU A 98 0.17 17.32 8.42
C GLU A 98 -1.08 16.62 7.89
N ALA A 99 -1.04 16.14 6.65
CA ALA A 99 -2.12 15.35 6.08
C ALA A 99 -2.45 14.09 6.91
N ALA A 100 -3.74 13.77 6.98
CA ALA A 100 -4.23 12.55 7.61
C ALA A 100 -4.17 11.36 6.63
N ALA A 101 -3.54 10.28 7.06
CA ALA A 101 -3.59 8.98 6.41
C ALA A 101 -4.67 8.11 7.07
N TYR A 102 -5.65 7.69 6.28
CA TYR A 102 -6.76 6.85 6.77
C TYR A 102 -6.47 5.36 6.53
N ARG A 103 -6.63 4.53 7.54
CA ARG A 103 -6.53 3.06 7.43
C ARG A 103 -7.88 2.43 7.74
N SER A 104 -8.32 1.53 6.87
CA SER A 104 -9.52 0.69 7.08
C SER A 104 -9.08 -0.77 7.05
N VAL A 105 -9.46 -1.55 8.06
CA VAL A 105 -9.08 -2.98 8.15
C VAL A 105 -10.34 -3.81 8.36
N VAL A 106 -10.57 -4.78 7.47
CA VAL A 106 -11.69 -5.73 7.60
C VAL A 106 -11.34 -6.78 8.66
N LYS A 107 -12.21 -6.96 9.67
CA LYS A 107 -11.96 -7.90 10.78
C LYS A 107 -12.53 -9.29 10.55
N LYS A 108 -13.60 -9.43 9.77
CA LYS A 108 -14.25 -10.72 9.52
C LYS A 108 -14.00 -11.18 8.09
N SER A 109 -13.53 -12.42 7.95
CA SER A 109 -13.49 -13.10 6.65
C SER A 109 -14.86 -13.68 6.33
N ASP A 110 -15.42 -13.32 5.19
CA ASP A 110 -16.58 -13.97 4.61
C ASP A 110 -16.46 -14.05 3.08
N ASN A 111 -17.26 -14.89 2.43
CA ASN A 111 -17.35 -14.90 0.98
C ASN A 111 -17.74 -13.49 0.50
N THR A 112 -16.92 -12.93 -0.38
CA THR A 112 -17.12 -11.57 -0.88
C THR A 112 -17.77 -11.58 -2.25
N ASP A 113 -18.66 -10.63 -2.46
CA ASP A 113 -19.29 -10.32 -3.74
C ASP A 113 -19.10 -8.84 -4.04
N ARG A 114 -19.64 -8.38 -5.18
CA ARG A 114 -19.52 -6.98 -5.59
C ARG A 114 -20.08 -6.00 -4.54
N GLU A 115 -21.23 -6.29 -3.97
CA GLU A 115 -21.89 -5.38 -3.03
C GLU A 115 -21.15 -5.32 -1.69
N LYS A 116 -20.65 -6.46 -1.22
CA LYS A 116 -19.77 -6.51 -0.05
C LYS A 116 -18.48 -5.74 -0.28
N LEU A 117 -17.81 -5.90 -1.42
CA LEU A 117 -16.61 -5.12 -1.74
C LEU A 117 -16.91 -3.62 -1.78
N ARG A 118 -18.03 -3.21 -2.39
CA ARG A 118 -18.47 -1.81 -2.38
C ARG A 118 -18.68 -1.29 -0.96
N SER A 119 -19.38 -2.05 -0.13
CA SER A 119 -19.63 -1.65 1.26
C SER A 119 -18.33 -1.51 2.09
N ILE A 120 -17.33 -2.36 1.85
CA ILE A 120 -15.99 -2.24 2.46
C ILE A 120 -15.31 -0.95 1.99
N MET A 121 -15.31 -0.68 0.67
CA MET A 121 -14.68 0.51 0.10
C MET A 121 -15.34 1.81 0.60
N HIS A 122 -16.65 1.80 0.84
CA HIS A 122 -17.37 2.93 1.42
C HIS A 122 -17.27 3.03 2.95
N GLY A 123 -16.77 2.00 3.64
CA GLY A 123 -16.68 1.97 5.10
C GLY A 123 -18.04 1.79 5.80
N TRP A 124 -19.03 1.19 5.13
CA TRP A 124 -20.38 1.02 5.67
C TRP A 124 -20.56 -0.27 6.49
N ARG A 125 -19.53 -1.12 6.51
CA ARG A 125 -19.54 -2.39 7.23
C ARG A 125 -19.13 -2.20 8.69
N LYS A 126 -19.93 -2.73 9.62
CA LYS A 126 -19.66 -2.68 11.06
C LYS A 126 -18.38 -3.42 11.48
N ASP A 127 -17.94 -4.38 10.69
CA ASP A 127 -16.72 -5.16 10.92
C ASP A 127 -15.48 -4.58 10.21
N VAL A 128 -15.59 -3.35 9.69
CA VAL A 128 -14.44 -2.58 9.23
C VAL A 128 -14.03 -1.62 10.34
N VAL A 129 -12.78 -1.74 10.78
CA VAL A 129 -12.21 -0.82 11.76
C VAL A 129 -11.48 0.29 11.01
N HIS A 130 -11.79 1.53 11.38
CA HIS A 130 -11.19 2.72 10.81
C HIS A 130 -10.26 3.38 11.83
N ALA A 131 -9.07 3.77 11.36
CA ALA A 131 -8.11 4.55 12.11
C ALA A 131 -7.55 5.65 11.20
N PHE A 132 -7.01 6.70 11.80
CA PHE A 132 -6.25 7.71 11.08
C PHE A 132 -5.00 8.08 11.86
N LYS A 133 -3.96 8.46 11.15
CA LYS A 133 -2.74 9.03 11.71
C LYS A 133 -2.29 10.19 10.84
N ARG A 134 -1.68 11.19 11.47
CA ARG A 134 -0.95 12.21 10.74
C ARG A 134 0.29 11.59 10.08
N GLN A 135 0.63 12.05 8.88
CA GLN A 135 1.75 11.55 8.09
C GLN A 135 3.09 11.60 8.82
N GLY A 136 3.35 12.66 9.61
CA GLY A 136 4.54 12.77 10.47
C GLY A 136 4.68 11.63 11.50
N ASP A 137 3.56 11.06 11.95
CA ASP A 137 3.50 10.03 12.99
C ASP A 137 3.22 8.62 12.43
N LEU A 138 3.01 8.52 11.12
CA LEU A 138 2.57 7.29 10.46
C LEU A 138 3.65 6.20 10.46
N PHE A 139 4.91 6.60 10.29
CA PHE A 139 6.05 5.70 10.17
C PHE A 139 6.78 5.58 11.51
N ASP A 140 6.93 4.35 12.02
CA ASP A 140 7.65 4.09 13.27
C ASP A 140 9.18 4.28 13.13
N ARG A 141 9.92 4.05 14.22
CA ARG A 141 11.39 4.18 14.25
C ARG A 141 12.13 3.21 13.30
N TYR A 142 11.48 2.14 12.87
CA TYR A 142 12.00 1.16 11.91
C TYR A 142 11.52 1.47 10.47
N GLY A 143 10.74 2.54 10.31
CA GLY A 143 10.13 2.92 9.04
C GLY A 143 8.97 2.03 8.64
N HIS A 144 8.38 1.24 9.55
CA HIS A 144 7.12 0.53 9.30
C HIS A 144 5.94 1.49 9.32
N ILE A 145 4.93 1.21 8.50
CA ILE A 145 3.68 1.98 8.50
C ILE A 145 2.83 1.43 9.64
N SER A 146 2.73 2.21 10.72
CA SER A 146 2.03 1.83 11.94
C SER A 146 0.52 1.97 11.79
N SER A 147 -0.23 1.01 12.32
CA SER A 147 -1.70 1.04 12.45
C SER A 147 -2.15 2.04 13.50
#